data_AF-A0A250JEX6-F1
#
_entry.id   AF-A0A250JEX6-F1
#
_cell.length_a   1.000
_cell.length_b   1.000
_cell.length_c   1.000
_cell.angle_alpha   90.00
_cell.angle_beta   90.00
_cell.angle_gamma   90.00
#
_symmetry.space_group_name_H-M   'P 1'
#
loop_
_entity.id
_entity.type
_entity.pdbx_description
1 polymer ?
#
loop_
_entity_poly.entity_id
_entity_poly.type
_entity_poly.pdbx_seq_one_letter_code
_entity_poly.pdbx_strand_id
1 'polypeptide(L)'
;MSHALPVLLVLGLVIALGVRRMECGKDLEAGPMPETVWTDQNTEAVTGPTAPPPLTPNQKRPPCTAGLELEVNGGCWLAIERTAPNCPPQTVTYEGRCLLRVARPQPVPVSVDAGGP
;
A
#
# COMPACT_ATOMS: atom_id res chain seq x y z
N MET A 1 -46.06 19.68 -44.25
CA MET A 1 -45.03 18.79 -43.67
C MET A 1 -43.72 19.56 -43.56
N SER A 2 -43.64 20.59 -42.69
CA SER A 2 -42.54 21.59 -42.74
C SER A 2 -42.01 22.03 -41.38
N HIS A 3 -42.13 21.19 -40.34
CA HIS A 3 -41.58 21.48 -39.01
C HIS A 3 -40.53 20.46 -38.53
N ALA A 4 -40.22 19.43 -39.32
CA ALA A 4 -39.24 18.40 -38.94
C ALA A 4 -37.78 18.86 -39.09
N LEU A 5 -37.47 19.67 -40.11
CA LEU A 5 -36.12 20.21 -40.34
C LEU A 5 -35.59 21.10 -39.20
N PRO A 6 -36.35 22.08 -38.66
CA PRO A 6 -35.82 22.93 -37.59
C PRO A 6 -35.63 22.16 -36.29
N VAL A 7 -36.47 21.14 -36.02
CA VAL A 7 -36.38 20.32 -34.81
C VAL A 7 -35.11 19.47 -34.81
N LEU A 8 -34.76 18.87 -35.95
CA LEU A 8 -33.52 18.09 -36.10
C LEU A 8 -32.26 18.95 -35.99
N LEU A 9 -32.28 20.18 -36.53
CA LEU A 9 -31.16 21.13 -36.39
C LEU A 9 -30.95 21.57 -34.95
N VAL A 10 -32.05 21.86 -34.23
CA VAL A 10 -31.98 22.24 -32.81
C VAL A 10 -31.50 21.08 -31.95
N LEU A 11 -31.98 19.85 -32.18
CA LEU A 11 -31.47 18.66 -31.48
C LEU A 11 -29.99 18.43 -31.78
N GLY A 12 -29.56 18.54 -33.05
CA GLY A 12 -28.15 18.38 -33.42
C GLY A 12 -27.23 19.42 -32.75
N LEU A 13 -27.69 20.67 -32.64
CA LEU A 13 -26.93 21.74 -31.98
C LEU A 13 -26.84 21.54 -30.46
N VAL A 14 -27.94 21.10 -29.82
CA VAL A 14 -27.96 20.81 -28.37
C VAL A 14 -27.08 19.61 -28.03
N ILE A 15 -27.05 18.57 -28.89
CA ILE A 15 -26.14 17.42 -28.71
C ILE A 15 -24.69 17.86 -28.92
N ALA A 16 -24.38 18.66 -29.94
CA ALA A 16 -23.01 19.15 -30.18
C ALA A 16 -22.50 20.09 -29.06
N LEU A 17 -23.38 20.91 -28.47
CA LEU A 17 -23.06 21.76 -27.32
C LEU A 17 -23.01 20.97 -26.00
N GLY A 18 -23.80 19.91 -25.86
CA GLY A 18 -23.86 19.05 -24.67
C GLY A 18 -22.72 18.02 -24.57
N VAL A 19 -22.19 17.53 -25.69
CA VAL A 19 -21.03 16.61 -25.71
C VAL A 19 -19.75 17.33 -25.27
N ARG A 20 -19.69 18.67 -25.31
CA ARG A 20 -18.57 19.47 -24.80
C ARG A 20 -18.55 19.68 -23.28
N ARG A 21 -19.34 18.92 -22.51
CA ARG A 21 -19.31 18.94 -21.03
C ARG A 21 -19.19 17.55 -20.40
N MET A 22 -18.55 16.62 -21.11
CA MET A 22 -18.06 15.35 -20.56
C MET A 22 -16.52 15.31 -20.62
N GLU A 23 -15.88 16.36 -20.11
CA GLU A 23 -14.48 16.32 -19.65
C GLU A 23 -14.51 16.21 -18.12
N CYS A 24 -15.16 15.17 -17.59
CA CYS A 24 -14.90 14.70 -16.24
C CYS A 24 -13.86 13.57 -16.36
N GLY A 25 -12.62 14.01 -16.50
CA GLY A 25 -11.49 13.15 -16.79
C GLY A 25 -10.30 13.97 -17.22
N LYS A 26 -10.03 15.06 -16.49
CA LYS A 26 -8.69 15.59 -16.37
C LYS A 26 -7.80 14.43 -15.95
N ASP A 27 -6.94 14.01 -16.88
CA ASP A 27 -5.61 13.53 -16.58
C ASP A 27 -5.57 12.38 -15.54
N LEU A 28 -6.01 11.18 -15.95
CA LEU A 28 -5.27 9.97 -15.55
C LEU A 28 -4.07 9.81 -16.50
N GLU A 29 -3.31 10.90 -16.66
CA GLU A 29 -1.87 10.73 -16.62
C GLU A 29 -1.63 10.07 -15.28
N ALA A 30 -1.08 8.86 -15.32
CA ALA A 30 -0.51 8.23 -14.15
C ALA A 30 0.66 9.10 -13.68
N GLY A 31 0.35 10.28 -13.14
CA GLY A 31 1.25 11.01 -12.28
C GLY A 31 1.67 10.01 -11.21
N PRO A 32 2.97 9.89 -10.92
CA PRO A 32 3.43 8.97 -9.89
C PRO A 32 2.58 9.22 -8.65
N MET A 33 1.83 8.18 -8.27
CA MET A 33 1.14 8.10 -6.98
C MET A 33 2.11 8.68 -5.94
N PRO A 34 1.71 9.54 -4.98
CA PRO A 34 2.62 10.01 -3.95
C PRO A 34 3.16 8.79 -3.21
N GLU A 35 4.30 8.34 -3.72
CA GLU A 35 5.15 7.31 -3.19
C GLU A 35 5.41 7.80 -1.78
N THR A 36 4.99 7.01 -0.81
CA THR A 36 5.22 7.29 0.59
C THR A 36 6.73 7.43 0.77
N VAL A 37 7.18 8.69 0.75
CA VAL A 37 8.56 9.13 0.86
C VAL A 37 9.05 8.62 2.21
N TRP A 38 10.00 7.69 2.17
CA TRP A 38 10.87 7.45 3.30
C TRP A 38 11.94 8.53 3.24
N THR A 39 11.88 9.51 4.14
CA THR A 39 12.91 10.53 4.25
C THR A 39 14.15 9.88 4.88
N ASP A 40 15.19 9.66 4.09
CA ASP A 40 16.54 9.63 4.66
C ASP A 40 16.99 11.07 4.99
N GLN A 41 18.12 11.20 5.69
CA GLN A 41 18.62 12.51 6.13
C GLN A 41 19.06 13.44 4.98
N ASN A 42 18.98 13.01 3.72
CA ASN A 42 19.50 13.75 2.56
C ASN A 42 18.42 14.33 1.63
N THR A 43 17.11 14.19 1.94
CA THR A 43 16.02 14.81 1.14
C THR A 43 16.12 14.49 -0.36
N GLU A 44 16.38 13.23 -0.69
CA GLU A 44 16.29 12.73 -2.06
C GLU A 44 15.22 11.63 -2.08
N ALA A 45 14.22 11.77 -2.97
CA ALA A 45 13.13 10.81 -3.09
C ALA A 45 13.68 9.48 -3.63
N VAL A 46 13.88 8.51 -2.74
CA VAL A 46 14.23 7.14 -3.13
C VAL A 46 12.95 6.41 -3.47
N THR A 47 12.80 6.00 -4.73
CA THR A 47 11.82 5.01 -5.17
C THR A 47 11.78 3.88 -4.14
N GLY A 48 10.62 3.69 -3.49
CA GLY A 48 10.48 2.78 -2.36
C GLY A 48 11.11 1.41 -2.65
N PRO A 49 11.78 0.77 -1.67
CA PRO A 49 12.60 -0.38 -1.95
C PRO A 49 11.74 -1.50 -2.55
N THR A 50 12.21 -2.06 -3.65
CA THR A 50 11.68 -3.23 -4.38
C THR A 50 11.38 -4.45 -3.48
N ALA A 51 11.83 -4.44 -2.21
CA ALA A 51 11.48 -5.41 -1.19
C ALA A 51 11.65 -4.82 0.24
N PRO A 52 11.00 -5.38 1.27
CA PRO A 52 11.24 -5.06 2.68
C PRO A 52 12.74 -5.14 3.02
N PRO A 53 13.25 -4.40 4.02
CA PRO A 53 14.66 -4.47 4.39
C PRO A 53 15.09 -5.89 4.79
N PRO A 54 16.38 -6.22 4.68
CA PRO A 54 16.88 -7.55 5.03
C PRO A 54 16.60 -7.92 6.50
N LEU A 55 16.68 -9.23 6.78
CA LEU A 55 16.52 -9.79 8.13
C LEU A 55 17.41 -9.07 9.16
N THR A 56 16.80 -8.58 10.24
CA THR A 56 17.53 -7.99 11.37
C THR A 56 17.75 -8.99 12.51
N PRO A 57 18.73 -8.76 13.41
CA PRO A 57 19.00 -9.65 14.53
C PRO A 57 17.82 -9.88 15.48
N ASN A 58 16.82 -9.00 15.51
CA ASN A 58 15.66 -9.13 16.40
C ASN A 58 14.39 -9.61 15.68
N GLN A 59 14.51 -9.99 14.40
CA GLN A 59 13.39 -10.49 13.61
C GLN A 59 13.30 -12.01 13.64
N LYS A 60 12.06 -12.52 13.66
CA LYS A 60 11.76 -13.94 13.50
C LYS A 60 12.28 -14.43 12.15
N ARG A 61 13.08 -15.49 12.21
CA ARG A 61 13.52 -16.25 11.03
C ARG A 61 12.46 -17.27 10.63
N PRO A 62 12.45 -17.71 9.37
CA PRO A 62 11.71 -18.89 8.95
C PRO A 62 11.99 -20.09 9.87
N PRO A 63 10.98 -20.96 10.09
CA PRO A 63 9.68 -20.99 9.43
C PRO A 63 8.71 -19.89 9.94
N CYS A 64 8.04 -19.24 8.99
CA CYS A 64 6.98 -18.28 9.29
C CYS A 64 5.66 -18.99 9.57
N THR A 65 4.79 -18.36 10.35
CA THR A 65 3.47 -18.90 10.70
C THR A 65 2.60 -18.94 9.45
N ALA A 66 2.28 -20.15 8.97
CA ALA A 66 1.49 -20.36 7.76
C ALA A 66 0.14 -19.62 7.82
N GLY A 67 -0.22 -18.93 6.73
CA GLY A 67 -1.47 -18.18 6.63
C GLY A 67 -1.51 -16.85 7.40
N LEU A 68 -0.51 -16.56 8.24
CA LEU A 68 -0.43 -15.34 9.03
C LEU A 68 0.76 -14.46 8.60
N GLU A 69 1.91 -15.08 8.36
CA GLU A 69 3.17 -14.39 8.12
C GLU A 69 3.69 -14.66 6.71
N LEU A 70 4.28 -13.63 6.09
CA LEU A 70 4.96 -13.69 4.80
C LEU A 70 6.47 -13.78 5.03
N GLU A 71 7.10 -14.73 4.34
CA GLU A 71 8.56 -14.79 4.27
C GLU A 71 9.06 -13.83 3.19
N VAL A 72 9.78 -12.79 3.60
CA VAL A 72 10.38 -11.83 2.67
C VAL A 72 11.77 -11.46 3.15
N ASN A 73 12.77 -11.57 2.27
CA ASN A 73 14.18 -11.32 2.55
C ASN A 73 14.73 -12.06 3.80
N GLY A 74 14.30 -13.32 3.94
CA GLY A 74 14.77 -14.22 5.00
C GLY A 74 14.20 -13.93 6.39
N GLY A 75 13.19 -13.07 6.50
CA GLY A 75 12.49 -12.77 7.75
C GLY A 75 10.98 -12.87 7.61
N CYS A 76 10.30 -13.02 8.75
CA CYS A 76 8.84 -13.09 8.78
C CYS A 76 8.22 -11.70 8.95
N TRP A 77 7.16 -11.46 8.20
CA TRP A 77 6.41 -10.20 8.13
C TRP A 77 4.92 -10.45 8.31
N LEU A 78 4.25 -9.59 9.07
CA LEU A 78 2.80 -9.65 9.27
C LEU A 78 2.14 -8.57 8.41
N ALA A 79 1.24 -8.97 7.50
CA ALA A 79 0.40 -8.00 6.81
C ALA A 79 -0.68 -7.49 7.76
N ILE A 80 -0.75 -6.18 7.98
CA ILE A 80 -1.80 -5.56 8.78
C ILE A 80 -2.95 -5.08 7.90
N GLU A 81 -4.10 -4.77 8.50
CA GLU A 81 -5.31 -4.36 7.77
C GLU A 81 -5.15 -3.00 7.05
N ARG A 82 -4.20 -2.17 7.49
CA ARG A 82 -3.89 -0.91 6.80
C ARG A 82 -3.16 -1.20 5.49
N THR A 83 -3.55 -0.46 4.46
CA THR A 83 -2.94 -0.52 3.13
C THR A 83 -2.26 0.80 2.81
N ALA A 84 -1.34 0.77 1.86
CA ALA A 84 -0.74 1.98 1.31
C ALA A 84 -1.84 2.92 0.75
N PRO A 85 -1.62 4.25 0.78
CA PRO A 85 -0.42 4.96 1.25
C PRO A 85 -0.39 5.21 2.77
N ASN A 86 -1.40 4.80 3.53
CA ASN A 86 -1.56 5.17 4.95
C ASN A 86 -0.94 4.13 5.91
N CYS A 87 0.32 3.77 5.67
CA CYS A 87 1.02 2.82 6.53
C CYS A 87 1.49 3.46 7.85
N PRO A 88 1.29 2.80 9.01
CA PRO A 88 1.78 3.32 10.28
C PRO A 88 3.33 3.32 10.33
N PRO A 89 3.95 4.20 11.16
CA PRO A 89 5.41 4.47 11.13
C PRO A 89 6.32 3.25 11.35
N GLN A 90 5.82 2.20 11.98
CA GLN A 90 6.54 0.96 12.30
C GLN A 90 6.42 -0.12 11.22
N THR A 91 5.78 0.18 10.09
CA THR A 91 5.53 -0.77 9.00
C THR A 91 6.20 -0.32 7.72
N VAL A 92 6.46 -1.28 6.84
CA VAL A 92 6.99 -1.02 5.50
C VAL A 92 5.92 -1.30 4.46
N THR A 93 5.85 -0.47 3.42
CA THR A 93 4.97 -0.71 2.29
C THR A 93 5.59 -1.80 1.40
N TYR A 94 4.84 -2.86 1.11
CA TYR A 94 5.23 -3.90 0.15
C TYR A 94 3.99 -4.42 -0.57
N GLU A 95 4.02 -4.43 -1.90
CA GLU A 95 2.90 -4.88 -2.76
C GLU A 95 1.54 -4.24 -2.39
N GLY A 96 1.55 -2.94 -2.04
CA GLY A 96 0.35 -2.19 -1.63
C GLY A 96 -0.15 -2.49 -0.20
N ARG A 97 0.52 -3.39 0.52
CA ARG A 97 0.21 -3.77 1.90
C ARG A 97 1.18 -3.10 2.87
N CYS A 98 0.74 -2.88 4.10
CA CYS A 98 1.63 -2.48 5.18
C CYS A 98 2.10 -3.73 5.92
N LEU A 99 3.41 -3.94 5.98
CA LEU A 99 4.03 -5.09 6.62
C LEU A 99 4.69 -4.69 7.94
N LEU A 100 4.33 -5.38 9.00
CA LEU A 100 4.94 -5.28 10.32
C LEU A 100 6.03 -6.35 10.48
N ARG A 101 7.18 -5.97 11.00
CA ARG A 101 8.28 -6.90 11.29
C ARG A 101 7.90 -7.81 12.47
N VAL A 102 7.98 -9.12 12.29
CA VAL A 102 7.70 -10.08 13.38
C VAL A 102 8.96 -10.21 14.25
N ALA A 103 8.85 -9.92 15.54
CA ALA A 103 9.96 -10.07 16.48
C ALA A 103 10.29 -11.56 16.73
N ARG A 104 11.54 -11.88 17.08
CA ARG A 104 11.87 -13.24 17.54
C ARG A 104 11.04 -13.59 18.78
N PRO A 105 10.60 -14.85 18.92
CA PRO A 105 9.96 -15.32 20.15
C PRO A 105 10.90 -15.09 21.34
N GLN A 106 10.39 -14.47 22.40
CA GLN A 106 11.11 -14.39 23.66
C GLN A 106 10.98 -15.72 24.39
N PRO A 107 12.06 -16.24 25.00
CA PRO A 107 11.95 -17.42 25.85
C PRO A 107 11.01 -17.14 27.02
N VAL A 108 10.14 -18.11 27.31
CA VAL A 108 9.28 -18.04 28.51
C VAL A 108 10.19 -18.14 29.73
N PRO A 109 10.14 -17.19 30.69
CA PRO A 109 10.92 -17.31 31.90
C PRO A 109 10.46 -18.53 32.71
N VAL A 110 11.41 -19.39 33.07
CA VAL A 110 11.16 -20.53 33.95
C VAL A 110 11.43 -20.12 35.39
N SER A 111 10.46 -20.35 36.27
CA SER A 111 10.69 -20.26 37.72
C SER A 111 11.37 -21.55 38.17
N VAL A 112 12.47 -21.44 38.90
CA VAL A 112 13.08 -22.59 39.58
C VAL A 112 12.52 -22.66 40.99
N ASP A 113 11.86 -23.76 41.33
CA ASP A 113 11.52 -24.06 42.73
C ASP A 113 12.82 -24.50 43.42
N ALA A 114 13.37 -23.64 44.26
CA ALA A 114 14.51 -23.99 45.10
C ALA A 114 14.00 -24.88 46.23
N GLY A 115 13.69 -26.15 45.91
CA GLY A 115 13.35 -27.17 46.89
C GLY A 115 14.43 -27.22 47.96
N GLY A 116 14.10 -26.70 49.14
CA GLY A 116 14.99 -26.70 50.30
C GLY A 116 15.09 -28.10 50.92
N PRO A 117 16.22 -28.41 51.58
CA PRO A 117 16.48 -29.70 52.21
C PRO A 117 15.55 -30.01 53.40
#